data_AF-A0A2M6XUU6-F1
#
_entry.id   AF-A0A2M6XUU6-F1
#
_cell.length_a   1.000
_cell.length_b   1.000
_cell.length_c   1.000
_cell.angle_alpha   90.00
_cell.angle_beta   90.00
_cell.angle_gamma   90.00
#
_symmetry.space_group_name_H-M   'P 1'
#
loop_
_entity.id
_entity.type
_entity.pdbx_description
1 polymer ?
#
loop_
_entity_poly.entity_id
_entity_poly.type
_entity_poly.pdbx_seq_one_letter_code
_entity_poly.pdbx_strand_id
1 'polypeptide(L)'
;GVFKNAEKIKCINPEKDLSRKELDEYIEFCTSNGAKGMAWIRVTEKGLESSILKYLSPKIQEELLKIIKPKKNSVLMFIADKEKIANSVLGRLRLRLRDDLQLAKNNDFKLCWVKDFPLFAWNEDENKWEPEHHMFSMPKQEYTKD
;
A
#
# COMPACT_ATOMS: atom_id res chain seq x y z
N GLY A 1 7.05 12.35 13.83
CA GLY A 1 6.06 11.26 13.96
C GLY A 1 6.34 10.24 12.88
N VAL A 2 5.93 8.98 13.07
CA VAL A 2 6.21 7.86 12.14
C VAL A 2 5.72 8.14 10.70
N PHE A 3 4.72 9.02 10.55
CA PHE A 3 4.17 9.43 9.25
C PHE A 3 4.53 10.85 8.81
N LYS A 4 5.41 11.53 9.56
CA LYS A 4 5.76 12.92 9.27
C LYS A 4 6.59 12.96 7.97
N ASN A 5 6.23 13.86 7.05
CA ASN A 5 6.87 14.04 5.73
C ASN A 5 6.65 12.89 4.73
N ALA A 6 5.73 11.96 5.00
CA ALA A 6 5.31 11.00 3.98
C ALA A 6 4.42 11.72 2.95
N GLU A 7 4.75 11.57 1.68
CA GLU A 7 3.93 12.06 0.57
C GLU A 7 2.63 11.25 0.47
N LYS A 8 2.73 9.93 0.70
CA LYS A 8 1.60 9.00 0.66
C LYS A 8 1.62 8.08 1.86
N ILE A 9 0.46 7.89 2.48
CA ILE A 9 0.23 6.87 3.51
C ILE A 9 -0.86 5.94 3.01
N LYS A 10 -0.61 4.64 3.02
CA LYS A 10 -1.58 3.63 2.60
C LYS A 10 -1.60 2.47 3.58
N CYS A 11 -2.78 1.86 3.73
CA CYS A 11 -3.04 0.77 4.64
C CYS A 11 -3.45 -0.49 3.86
N ILE A 12 -3.05 -1.66 4.36
CA ILE A 12 -3.63 -2.95 3.99
C ILE A 12 -4.08 -3.70 5.26
N ASN A 13 -5.19 -4.42 5.14
CA ASN A 13 -5.74 -5.25 6.22
C ASN A 13 -5.90 -6.69 5.70
N PRO A 14 -5.05 -7.66 6.11
CA PRO A 14 -5.20 -9.06 5.75
C PRO A 14 -6.34 -9.77 6.49
N GLU A 15 -7.05 -9.10 7.40
CA GLU A 15 -8.10 -9.69 8.25
C GLU A 15 -7.64 -10.91 9.06
N LYS A 16 -6.35 -10.96 9.38
CA LYS A 16 -5.69 -12.05 10.07
C LYS A 16 -5.00 -11.55 11.32
N ASP A 17 -5.07 -12.35 12.38
CA ASP A 17 -4.19 -12.21 13.54
C ASP A 17 -2.80 -12.71 13.17
N LEU A 18 -1.79 -11.85 13.36
CA LEU A 18 -0.40 -12.15 13.07
C LEU A 18 0.42 -12.08 14.33
N SER A 19 1.28 -13.08 14.52
CA SER A 19 2.27 -13.10 15.58
C SER A 19 3.28 -11.98 15.41
N ARG A 20 4.02 -11.66 16.48
CA ARG A 20 5.09 -10.67 16.41
C ARG A 20 6.17 -11.06 15.39
N LYS A 21 6.50 -12.35 15.32
CA LYS A 21 7.50 -12.87 14.39
C LYS A 21 7.07 -12.65 12.94
N GLU A 22 5.84 -12.99 12.58
CA GLU A 22 5.30 -12.75 11.24
C GLU A 22 5.31 -11.25 10.91
N LEU A 23 4.95 -10.38 11.87
CA LEU A 23 5.03 -8.93 11.66
C LEU A 23 6.46 -8.45 11.40
N ASP A 24 7.43 -8.95 12.15
CA ASP A 24 8.84 -8.60 11.95
C ASP A 24 9.34 -9.08 10.57
N GLU A 25 8.93 -10.27 10.12
CA GLU A 25 9.20 -10.78 8.75
C GLU A 25 8.57 -9.88 7.66
N TYR A 26 7.32 -9.44 7.83
CA TYR A 26 6.69 -8.51 6.89
C TYR A 26 7.32 -7.11 6.91
N ILE A 27 7.80 -6.64 8.06
CA ILE A 27 8.54 -5.38 8.16
C ILE A 27 9.83 -5.49 7.34
N GLU A 28 10.61 -6.56 7.53
CA GLU A 28 11.84 -6.82 6.78
C GLU A 28 11.59 -6.99 5.27
N PHE A 29 10.51 -7.66 4.90
CA PHE A 29 10.08 -7.75 3.51
C PHE A 29 9.80 -6.36 2.92
N CYS A 30 9.09 -5.49 3.64
CA CYS A 30 8.81 -4.14 3.15
C CYS A 30 10.08 -3.28 3.02
N THR A 31 10.99 -3.37 4.00
CA THR A 31 12.24 -2.57 4.00
C THR A 31 13.21 -3.03 2.92
N SER A 32 13.37 -4.34 2.73
CA SER A 32 14.18 -4.91 1.64
C SER A 32 13.64 -4.55 0.24
N ASN A 33 12.35 -4.21 0.13
CA ASN A 33 11.74 -3.69 -1.10
C ASN A 33 11.73 -2.16 -1.20
N GLY A 34 12.48 -1.47 -0.33
CA GLY A 34 12.76 -0.04 -0.43
C GLY A 34 11.86 0.88 0.41
N ALA A 35 10.92 0.35 1.20
CA ALA A 35 10.21 1.19 2.17
C ALA A 35 11.14 1.58 3.33
N LYS A 36 10.95 2.77 3.89
CA LYS A 36 11.64 3.18 5.13
C LYS A 36 11.29 2.31 6.34
N GLY A 37 10.14 1.65 6.29
CA GLY A 37 9.61 0.78 7.34
C GLY A 37 8.15 0.43 7.08
N MET A 38 7.60 -0.44 7.93
CA MET A 38 6.18 -0.75 7.97
C MET A 38 5.66 -0.55 9.38
N ALA A 39 4.68 0.33 9.54
CA ALA A 39 4.00 0.53 10.80
C ALA A 39 2.77 -0.38 10.87
N TRP A 40 2.33 -0.77 12.07
CA TRP A 40 1.14 -1.60 12.20
C TRP A 40 0.30 -1.22 13.43
N ILE A 41 -1.00 -1.51 13.37
CA ILE A 41 -1.96 -1.36 14.46
C ILE A 41 -2.75 -2.65 14.62
N ARG A 42 -2.79 -3.20 15.82
CA ARG A 42 -3.62 -4.36 16.14
C ARG A 42 -5.00 -3.91 16.59
N VAL A 43 -6.03 -4.57 16.07
CA VAL A 43 -7.42 -4.33 16.42
C VAL A 43 -7.84 -5.40 17.41
N THR A 44 -8.06 -5.03 18.68
CA THR A 44 -8.51 -5.94 19.74
C THR A 44 -9.95 -5.64 20.12
N GLU A 45 -10.54 -6.47 20.98
CA GLU A 45 -11.88 -6.20 21.50
C GLU A 45 -11.95 -4.95 22.37
N LYS A 46 -10.82 -4.54 22.95
CA LYS A 46 -10.69 -3.37 23.84
C LYS A 46 -10.33 -2.09 23.09
N GLY A 47 -10.07 -2.18 21.78
CA GLY A 47 -9.71 -1.04 20.94
C GLY A 47 -8.47 -1.28 20.09
N LEU A 48 -7.76 -0.20 19.76
CA LEU A 48 -6.54 -0.28 18.97
C LEU A 48 -5.32 -0.43 19.89
N GLU A 49 -4.35 -1.25 19.48
CA GLU A 49 -3.07 -1.42 20.18
C GLU A 49 -1.90 -1.23 19.21
N SER A 50 -1.04 -0.24 19.47
CA SER A 50 0.24 -0.02 18.78
C SER A 50 1.05 1.10 19.41
N SER A 51 2.38 1.04 19.23
CA SER A 51 3.31 2.10 19.60
C SER A 51 3.09 3.41 18.82
N ILE A 52 2.39 3.37 17.68
CA ILE A 52 2.16 4.55 16.84
C ILE A 52 0.88 5.32 17.18
N LEU A 53 -0.01 4.75 18.03
CA LEU A 53 -1.30 5.38 18.35
C LEU A 53 -1.15 6.75 19.02
N LYS A 54 -0.08 6.96 19.77
CA LYS A 54 0.25 8.27 20.35
C LYS A 54 0.45 9.38 19.31
N TYR A 55 0.67 9.03 18.05
CA TYR A 55 0.80 9.97 16.94
C TYR A 55 -0.51 10.17 16.16
N LEU A 56 -1.58 9.44 16.51
CA LEU A 56 -2.90 9.51 15.86
C LEU A 56 -3.92 10.07 16.86
N SER A 57 -4.61 11.15 16.50
CA SER A 57 -5.68 11.68 17.34
C SER A 57 -6.84 10.68 17.47
N PRO A 58 -7.62 10.72 18.57
CA PRO A 58 -8.79 9.85 18.73
C PRO A 58 -9.77 9.92 17.55
N LYS A 59 -9.96 11.12 16.98
CA LYS A 59 -10.78 11.33 15.79
C LYS A 59 -10.27 10.54 14.58
N ILE A 60 -8.97 10.58 14.30
CA ILE A 60 -8.36 9.83 13.19
C ILE A 60 -8.51 8.32 13.43
N GLN A 61 -8.33 7.85 14.67
CA GLN A 61 -8.50 6.44 15.00
C GLN A 61 -9.94 5.96 14.75
N GLU A 62 -10.93 6.77 15.12
CA GLU A 62 -12.35 6.48 14.87
C GLU A 62 -12.68 6.46 13.36
N GLU A 63 -12.21 7.45 12.61
CA GLU A 63 -12.40 7.52 11.15
C GLU A 63 -11.75 6.34 10.43
N LEU A 64 -10.54 5.96 10.86
CA LEU A 64 -9.82 4.80 10.34
C LEU A 64 -10.63 3.51 10.49
N LEU A 65 -11.21 3.28 11.68
CA LEU A 65 -12.06 2.13 11.96
C LEU A 65 -13.35 2.15 11.11
N LYS A 66 -13.95 3.32 10.87
CA LYS A 66 -15.15 3.47 10.03
C LYS A 66 -14.89 3.13 8.56
N ILE A 67 -13.72 3.51 8.04
CA ILE A 67 -13.34 3.27 6.64
C ILE A 67 -12.94 1.80 6.43
N ILE A 68 -12.04 1.28 7.27
CA ILE A 68 -11.47 -0.05 7.07
C ILE A 68 -12.42 -1.15 7.52
N LYS A 69 -13.25 -0.90 8.54
CA LYS A 69 -14.16 -1.87 9.17
C LYS A 69 -13.46 -3.20 9.49
N PRO A 70 -12.32 -3.17 10.19
CA PRO A 70 -11.54 -4.37 10.43
C PRO A 70 -12.28 -5.36 11.33
N LYS A 71 -12.06 -6.66 11.08
CA LYS A 71 -12.48 -7.71 12.01
C LYS A 71 -11.66 -7.62 13.29
N LYS A 72 -12.25 -8.10 14.39
CA LYS A 72 -11.54 -8.27 15.66
C LYS A 72 -10.33 -9.19 15.46
N ASN A 73 -9.26 -8.91 16.19
CA ASN A 73 -7.99 -9.61 16.15
C ASN A 73 -7.30 -9.56 14.77
N SER A 74 -7.53 -8.50 13.98
CA SER A 74 -6.75 -8.24 12.77
C SER A 74 -5.61 -7.26 13.02
N VAL A 75 -4.66 -7.23 12.10
CA VAL A 75 -3.59 -6.23 12.09
C VAL A 75 -3.69 -5.35 10.86
N LEU A 76 -3.76 -4.04 11.06
CA LEU A 76 -3.65 -3.03 10.02
C LEU A 76 -2.17 -2.74 9.77
N MET A 77 -1.73 -2.80 8.52
CA MET A 77 -0.33 -2.54 8.13
C MET A 77 -0.26 -1.28 7.27
N PHE A 78 0.71 -0.42 7.53
CA PHE A 78 0.84 0.90 6.92
C PHE A 78 2.23 1.08 6.30
N ILE A 79 2.25 1.58 5.08
CA ILE A 79 3.44 2.14 4.44
C ILE A 79 3.22 3.65 4.28
N ALA A 80 4.21 4.43 4.70
CA ALA A 80 4.22 5.87 4.64
C ALA A 80 5.51 6.34 3.98
N ASP A 81 5.45 6.68 2.69
CA ASP A 81 6.63 6.98 1.88
C ASP A 81 6.28 7.87 0.67
N LYS A 82 7.23 8.05 -0.27
CA LYS A 82 6.92 8.59 -1.62
C LYS A 82 5.83 7.76 -2.29
N GLU A 83 4.98 8.37 -3.12
CA GLU A 83 3.82 7.68 -3.71
C GLU A 83 4.22 6.40 -4.48
N LYS A 84 5.29 6.47 -5.30
CA LYS A 84 5.80 5.33 -6.07
C LYS A 84 6.24 4.16 -5.17
N ILE A 85 6.93 4.45 -4.06
CA ILE A 85 7.41 3.43 -3.11
C ILE A 85 6.22 2.83 -2.35
N ALA A 86 5.34 3.67 -1.81
CA ALA A 86 4.17 3.20 -1.06
C ALA A 86 3.27 2.28 -1.91
N ASN A 87 3.04 2.63 -3.18
CA ASN A 87 2.25 1.83 -4.11
C ASN A 87 2.94 0.51 -4.47
N SER A 88 4.23 0.56 -4.82
CA SER A 88 5.01 -0.62 -5.20
C SER A 88 5.12 -1.63 -4.06
N VAL A 89 5.54 -1.16 -2.87
CA VAL A 89 5.77 -2.02 -1.71
C VAL A 89 4.47 -2.63 -1.21
N LEU A 90 3.37 -1.88 -1.10
CA LEU A 90 2.08 -2.47 -0.74
C LEU A 90 1.54 -3.42 -1.79
N GLY A 91 1.79 -3.16 -3.08
CA GLY A 91 1.46 -4.09 -4.16
C GLY A 91 2.16 -5.45 -3.98
N ARG A 92 3.46 -5.43 -3.65
CA ARG A 92 4.25 -6.62 -3.35
C ARG A 92 3.81 -7.30 -2.06
N LEU A 93 3.63 -6.55 -0.98
CA LEU A 93 3.15 -7.08 0.31
C LEU A 93 1.79 -7.75 0.15
N ARG A 94 0.87 -7.16 -0.63
CA ARG A 94 -0.44 -7.76 -0.93
C ARG A 94 -0.30 -9.12 -1.61
N LEU A 95 0.62 -9.27 -2.56
CA LEU A 95 0.88 -10.56 -3.23
C LEU A 95 1.53 -11.56 -2.28
N ARG A 96 2.47 -11.10 -1.43
CA ARG A 96 3.08 -11.95 -0.41
C ARG A 96 2.06 -12.48 0.59
N LEU A 97 1.22 -11.60 1.14
CA LEU A 97 0.11 -11.96 2.03
C LEU A 97 -0.87 -12.93 1.36
N ARG A 98 -1.16 -12.75 0.07
CA ARG A 98 -2.00 -13.69 -0.69
C ARG A 98 -1.41 -15.10 -0.66
N ASP A 99 -0.10 -15.23 -0.85
CA ASP A 99 0.57 -16.53 -0.91
C ASP A 99 0.70 -17.16 0.48
N ASP A 100 1.18 -16.40 1.46
CA ASP A 100 1.38 -16.86 2.85
C ASP A 100 0.07 -17.26 3.52
N LEU A 101 -1.02 -16.54 3.23
CA LEU A 101 -2.35 -16.81 3.78
C LEU A 101 -3.24 -17.64 2.83
N GLN A 102 -2.71 -18.09 1.70
CA GLN A 102 -3.41 -18.93 0.70
C GLN A 102 -4.76 -18.35 0.27
N LEU A 103 -4.82 -17.03 0.04
CA LEU A 103 -6.07 -16.30 -0.23
C LEU A 103 -6.55 -16.44 -1.68
N ALA A 104 -5.69 -16.88 -2.60
CA ALA A 104 -6.05 -17.12 -3.99
C ALA A 104 -6.47 -18.56 -4.22
N LYS A 105 -7.57 -18.75 -4.95
CA LYS A 105 -8.03 -20.07 -5.38
C LYS A 105 -7.28 -20.47 -6.65
N ASN A 106 -6.85 -21.72 -6.70
CA ASN A 106 -6.31 -22.30 -7.93
C ASN A 106 -7.40 -22.30 -9.01
N ASN A 107 -7.00 -22.07 -10.26
CA ASN A 107 -7.88 -22.05 -11.44
C ASN A 107 -9.00 -20.98 -11.40
N ASP A 108 -8.85 -19.91 -10.61
CA ASP A 108 -9.77 -18.76 -10.61
C ASP A 108 -9.21 -17.61 -11.46
N PHE A 109 -9.78 -17.41 -12.65
CA PHE A 109 -9.34 -16.38 -13.59
C PHE A 109 -10.21 -15.12 -13.45
N LYS A 110 -9.59 -14.01 -13.04
CA LYS A 110 -10.21 -12.69 -12.99
C LYS A 110 -9.54 -11.77 -14.00
N LEU A 111 -10.16 -11.60 -15.16
CA LEU A 111 -9.63 -10.74 -16.22
C LEU A 111 -10.14 -9.30 -16.04
N CYS A 112 -9.24 -8.33 -16.21
CA CYS A 112 -9.61 -6.93 -16.29
C CYS A 112 -8.69 -6.20 -17.28
N TRP A 113 -9.18 -5.05 -17.77
CA TRP A 113 -8.38 -4.13 -18.56
C TRP A 113 -8.04 -2.92 -17.71
N VAL A 114 -6.74 -2.65 -17.56
CA VAL A 114 -6.28 -1.35 -17.10
C VAL A 114 -6.12 -0.49 -18.34
N LYS A 115 -6.77 0.67 -18.35
CA LYS A 115 -6.75 1.62 -19.46
C LYS A 115 -6.27 2.97 -18.93
N ASP A 116 -6.07 3.91 -19.84
CA ASP A 116 -5.79 5.31 -19.49
C ASP A 116 -4.47 5.47 -18.72
N PHE A 117 -3.47 4.67 -19.10
CA PHE A 117 -2.11 4.87 -18.63
C PHE A 117 -1.63 6.28 -19.03
N PRO A 118 -0.84 6.94 -18.17
CA PRO A 118 -0.09 8.13 -18.56
C PRO A 118 0.76 7.84 -19.80
N LEU A 119 0.88 8.83 -20.71
CA LEU A 119 1.72 8.66 -21.89
C LEU A 119 3.21 8.74 -21.55
N PHE A 120 3.54 9.55 -20.54
CA PHE A 120 4.89 9.74 -20.04
C PHE A 120 4.92 9.61 -18.52
N ALA A 121 6.07 9.21 -17.99
CA ALA A 121 6.38 9.32 -16.58
C ALA A 121 7.67 10.08 -16.35
N TRP A 122 7.74 10.72 -15.19
CA TRP A 122 8.92 11.44 -14.76
C TRP A 122 9.96 10.45 -14.23
N ASN A 123 11.15 10.46 -14.84
CA ASN A 123 12.32 9.76 -14.34
C ASN A 123 13.08 10.71 -13.41
N GLU A 124 13.01 10.45 -12.10
CA GLU A 124 13.69 11.28 -11.09
C GLU A 124 15.22 11.19 -11.17
N ASP A 125 15.78 10.06 -11.64
CA ASP A 125 17.22 9.84 -11.69
C ASP A 125 17.87 10.61 -12.84
N GLU A 126 17.17 10.66 -13.98
CA GLU A 126 17.62 11.37 -15.19
C GLU A 126 17.02 12.77 -15.34
N ASN A 127 16.12 13.15 -14.42
CA ASN A 127 15.44 14.44 -14.39
C ASN A 127 14.76 14.81 -15.73
N LYS A 128 14.09 13.83 -16.35
CA LYS A 128 13.43 13.96 -17.66
C LYS A 128 12.14 13.14 -17.74
N TRP A 129 11.27 13.48 -18.69
CA TRP A 129 10.10 12.67 -19.03
C TRP A 129 10.48 11.53 -19.98
N GLU A 130 9.95 10.33 -19.71
CA GLU A 130 10.15 9.14 -20.54
C GLU A 130 8.81 8.53 -20.96
N PRO A 131 8.69 7.94 -22.17
CA PRO A 131 7.49 7.23 -22.57
C PRO A 131 7.20 6.05 -21.63
N GLU A 132 5.95 5.94 -21.15
CA GLU A 132 5.54 4.85 -20.25
C GLU A 132 5.37 3.50 -20.97
N HIS A 133 5.17 3.52 -22.29
CA HIS A 133 4.94 2.30 -23.09
C HIS A 133 5.89 2.23 -24.28
N HIS A 134 5.58 2.96 -25.36
CA HIS A 134 6.43 3.06 -26.52
C HIS A 134 6.35 4.49 -27.05
N MET A 135 7.42 4.97 -27.68
CA MET A 135 7.51 6.33 -28.24
C MET A 135 6.47 6.66 -29.34
N PHE A 136 5.73 5.66 -29.83
CA PHE A 136 4.69 5.80 -30.86
C PHE A 136 3.27 5.61 -30.31
N SER A 137 3.11 5.46 -28.99
CA SER A 137 1.79 5.45 -28.37
C SER A 137 1.10 6.79 -28.61
N MET A 138 -0.10 6.77 -29.20
CA MET A 138 -0.84 7.99 -29.46
C MET A 138 -1.41 8.58 -28.16
N PRO A 139 -1.34 9.90 -27.96
CA PRO A 139 -2.10 10.56 -26.91
C PRO A 139 -3.59 10.39 -27.17
N LYS A 140 -4.39 10.42 -26.10
CA LYS A 140 -5.84 10.52 -26.26
C LYS A 140 -6.20 11.86 -26.90
N GLN A 141 -7.23 11.85 -27.72
CA GLN A 141 -7.72 13.03 -28.44
C GLN A 141 -8.07 14.20 -27.51
N GLU A 142 -8.58 13.91 -26.30
CA GLU A 142 -8.88 14.94 -25.29
C GLU A 142 -7.65 15.73 -24.80
N TYR A 143 -6.44 15.23 -25.02
CA TYR A 143 -5.17 15.88 -24.66
C TYR A 143 -4.42 16.45 -25.86
N THR A 144 -4.97 16.36 -27.07
CA THR A 144 -4.42 16.99 -28.27
C THR A 144 -5.17 18.29 -28.56
N LYS A 145 -4.46 19.33 -28.97
CA LYS A 145 -5.09 20.52 -29.57
C LYS A 145 -5.27 20.23 -31.04
N ASP A 146 -6.51 20.14 -31.50
CA ASP A 146 -6.82 20.17 -32.93
C ASP A 146 -6.30 21.47 -33.57
#